data_AF-A0A2S4ZHP7-F1
#
_entry.id   AF-A0A2S4ZHP7-F1
#
_cell.length_a   1.000
_cell.length_b   1.000
_cell.length_c   1.000
_cell.angle_alpha   90.00
_cell.angle_beta   90.00
_cell.angle_gamma   90.00
#
_symmetry.space_group_name_H-M   'P 1'
#
loop_
_entity.id
_entity.type
_entity.pdbx_description
1 polymer ?
#
loop_
_entity_poly.entity_id
_entity_poly.type
_entity_poly.pdbx_seq_one_letter_code
_entity_poly.pdbx_strand_id
1 'polypeptide(L)'
;MEEVLAVHRLLAQWAGFVAGVEDGYCWCAPEYHNDMACRDGLAEVWSALPAEPAAALRPVLDRWDARFRAATVPWPGHEEDVRWWRGRIPRLLEAEPGEPLSRGWPHGWDMMPFPRPDGVRVER
;
A
#
# COMPACT_ATOMS: atom_id res chain seq x y z
N MET A 1 20.68 5.49 16.92
CA MET A 1 20.81 4.01 16.75
C MET A 1 19.43 3.35 16.85
N GLU A 2 18.55 3.88 17.71
CA GLU A 2 17.12 3.52 17.80
C GLU A 2 16.36 3.79 16.49
N GLU A 3 16.67 4.88 15.80
CA GLU A 3 16.03 5.30 14.54
C GLU A 3 16.33 4.33 13.40
N VAL A 4 17.57 3.84 13.32
CA VAL A 4 17.99 2.85 12.32
C VAL A 4 17.25 1.52 12.55
N LEU A 5 17.10 1.10 13.79
CA LEU A 5 16.31 -0.10 14.14
C LEU A 5 14.83 0.07 13.80
N ALA A 6 14.25 1.24 14.09
CA ALA A 6 12.87 1.55 13.73
C ALA A 6 12.66 1.49 12.20
N VAL A 7 13.59 2.05 11.42
CA VAL A 7 13.54 2.02 9.95
C VAL A 7 13.61 0.59 9.43
N HIS A 8 14.51 -0.25 9.94
CA HIS A 8 14.58 -1.67 9.51
C HIS A 8 13.27 -2.41 9.79
N ARG A 9 12.67 -2.20 10.97
CA ARG A 9 11.39 -2.79 11.33
C ARG A 9 10.26 -2.33 10.40
N LEU A 10 10.21 -1.05 10.08
CA LEU A 10 9.18 -0.49 9.20
C LEU A 10 9.40 -0.89 7.73
N LEU A 11 10.64 -1.01 7.27
CA LEU A 11 10.96 -1.56 5.94
C LEU A 11 10.52 -3.02 5.81
N ALA A 12 10.71 -3.82 6.86
CA ALA A 12 10.25 -5.21 6.87
C ALA A 12 8.71 -5.31 6.83
N GLN A 13 8.02 -4.45 7.59
CA GLN A 13 6.55 -4.36 7.51
C GLN A 13 6.07 -3.91 6.14
N TRP A 14 6.71 -2.89 5.56
CA TRP A 14 6.38 -2.42 4.22
C TRP A 14 6.59 -3.52 3.17
N ALA A 15 7.70 -4.25 3.23
CA ALA A 15 7.94 -5.39 2.35
C ALA A 15 6.86 -6.48 2.47
N GLY A 16 6.45 -6.82 3.70
CA GLY A 16 5.39 -7.81 3.94
C GLY A 16 4.03 -7.35 3.43
N PHE A 17 3.66 -6.10 3.68
CA PHE A 17 2.43 -5.51 3.16
C PHE A 17 2.42 -5.47 1.63
N VAL A 18 3.51 -5.02 0.99
CA VAL A 18 3.60 -4.98 -0.47
C VAL A 18 3.48 -6.38 -1.08
N ALA A 19 4.10 -7.40 -0.46
CA ALA A 19 3.93 -8.79 -0.91
C ALA A 19 2.46 -9.24 -0.81
N GLY A 20 1.76 -8.94 0.29
CA GLY A 20 0.33 -9.25 0.40
C GLY A 20 -0.54 -8.52 -0.63
N VAL A 21 -0.19 -7.28 -0.98
CA VAL A 21 -0.88 -6.54 -2.05
C VAL A 21 -0.59 -7.13 -3.44
N GLU A 22 0.63 -7.65 -3.66
CA GLU A 22 1.03 -8.31 -4.91
C GLU A 22 0.32 -9.67 -5.10
N ASP A 23 0.15 -10.43 -4.02
CA ASP A 23 -0.46 -11.75 -4.03
C ASP A 23 -1.99 -11.70 -4.15
N GLY A 24 -2.61 -10.60 -3.71
CA GLY A 24 -4.06 -10.40 -3.71
C GLY A 24 -4.53 -9.97 -2.33
N TYR A 25 -4.97 -8.72 -2.20
CA TYR A 25 -5.32 -8.19 -0.89
C TYR A 25 -6.70 -8.70 -0.46
N CYS A 26 -6.76 -9.43 0.64
CA CYS A 26 -7.96 -10.15 1.09
C CYS A 26 -8.75 -9.47 2.21
N TRP A 27 -8.26 -8.35 2.75
CA TRP A 27 -8.96 -7.58 3.78
C TRP A 27 -9.69 -6.38 3.18
N CYS A 28 -10.47 -5.68 4.01
CA CYS A 28 -11.26 -4.54 3.54
C CYS A 28 -10.50 -3.21 3.54
N ALA A 29 -11.11 -2.16 2.97
CA ALA A 29 -10.41 -0.91 2.71
C ALA A 29 -9.86 -0.20 3.97
N PRO A 30 -10.54 -0.22 5.14
CA PRO A 30 -9.97 0.28 6.40
C PRO A 30 -8.71 -0.47 6.83
N GLU A 31 -8.69 -1.80 6.78
CA GLU A 31 -7.51 -2.61 7.11
C GLU A 31 -6.37 -2.32 6.13
N TYR A 32 -6.67 -2.18 4.84
CA TYR A 32 -5.68 -1.78 3.84
C TYR A 32 -4.99 -0.45 4.19
N HIS A 33 -5.77 0.55 4.61
CA HIS A 33 -5.21 1.83 5.04
C HIS A 33 -4.44 1.74 6.36
N ASN A 34 -4.86 0.86 7.26
CA ASN A 34 -4.17 0.60 8.52
C ASN A 34 -2.81 -0.08 8.27
N ASP A 35 -2.77 -1.13 7.46
CA ASP A 35 -1.54 -1.87 7.15
C ASP A 35 -0.54 -1.00 6.38
N MET A 36 -1.04 -0.09 5.55
CA MET A 36 -0.23 0.92 4.86
C MET A 36 0.46 1.92 5.81
N ALA A 37 -0.01 2.08 7.06
CA ALA A 37 0.53 3.05 8.01
C ALA A 37 2.03 2.85 8.30
N CYS A 38 2.58 1.65 8.06
CA CYS A 38 4.02 1.43 8.16
C CYS A 38 4.82 2.31 7.18
N ARG A 39 4.27 2.64 6.01
CA ARG A 39 4.91 3.52 5.02
C ARG A 39 4.87 4.99 5.40
N ASP A 40 3.84 5.40 6.15
CA ASP A 40 3.79 6.71 6.80
C ASP A 40 4.84 6.83 7.89
N GLY A 41 4.94 5.79 8.74
CA GLY A 41 5.99 5.68 9.74
C GLY A 41 7.38 5.81 9.11
N LEU A 42 7.63 5.11 7.98
CA LEU A 42 8.88 5.27 7.23
C LEU A 42 9.12 6.72 6.83
N ALA A 43 8.13 7.40 6.23
CA ALA A 43 8.28 8.79 5.79
C ALA A 43 8.65 9.73 6.95
N GLU A 44 8.06 9.51 8.13
CA GLU A 44 8.31 10.30 9.32
C GLU A 44 9.72 10.09 9.86
N VAL A 45 10.11 8.84 10.10
CA VAL A 45 11.43 8.53 10.69
C VAL A 45 12.59 8.72 9.71
N TRP A 46 12.35 8.65 8.40
CA TRP A 46 13.42 8.73 7.40
C TRP A 46 14.17 10.06 7.46
N SER A 47 13.44 11.15 7.75
CA SER A 47 14.00 12.50 7.87
C SER A 47 15.00 12.65 9.02
N ALA A 48 14.93 11.79 10.03
CA ALA A 48 15.82 11.79 11.19
C ALA A 48 17.06 10.89 10.99
N LEU A 49 17.15 10.14 9.89
CA LEU A 49 18.30 9.29 9.63
C LEU A 49 19.55 10.10 9.30
N PRO A 50 20.73 9.71 9.82
CA PRO A 50 21.99 10.23 9.31
C PRO A 50 22.13 9.89 7.81
N ALA A 51 22.85 10.75 7.07
CA ALA A 51 22.95 10.66 5.61
C ALA A 51 23.46 9.30 5.10
N GLU A 52 24.47 8.72 5.76
CA GLU A 52 25.06 7.43 5.38
C GLU A 52 24.06 6.26 5.46
N PRO A 53 23.42 5.96 6.61
CA PRO A 53 22.33 4.99 6.69
C PRO A 53 21.17 5.28 5.73
N ALA A 54 20.77 6.54 5.58
CA ALA A 54 19.68 6.92 4.67
C ALA A 54 20.02 6.58 3.21
N ALA A 55 21.26 6.84 2.78
CA ALA A 55 21.75 6.50 1.46
C ALA A 55 21.84 4.99 1.25
N ALA A 56 22.32 4.24 2.26
CA ALA A 56 22.42 2.79 2.21
C ALA A 56 21.05 2.08 2.12
N LEU A 57 20.03 2.62 2.81
CA LEU A 57 18.69 2.02 2.86
C LEU A 57 17.76 2.49 1.74
N ARG A 58 18.07 3.62 1.08
CA ARG A 58 17.26 4.18 -0.02
C ARG A 58 16.94 3.17 -1.12
N PRO A 59 17.91 2.39 -1.65
CA PRO A 59 17.61 1.39 -2.69
C PRO A 59 16.63 0.30 -2.23
N VAL A 60 16.62 -0.03 -0.93
CA VAL A 60 15.67 -1.02 -0.38
C VAL A 60 14.26 -0.45 -0.37
N LEU A 61 14.10 0.80 0.08
CA LEU A 61 12.81 1.48 0.05
C LEU A 61 12.29 1.64 -1.38
N ASP A 62 13.13 2.12 -2.30
CA ASP A 62 12.76 2.39 -3.69
C ASP A 62 12.30 1.11 -4.40
N ARG A 63 12.95 -0.03 -4.11
CA ARG A 63 12.53 -1.34 -4.63
C ARG A 63 11.10 -1.68 -4.22
N TRP A 64 10.76 -1.52 -2.95
CA TRP A 64 9.42 -1.85 -2.46
C TRP A 64 8.37 -0.83 -2.90
N ASP A 65 8.73 0.46 -2.96
CA ASP A 65 7.86 1.51 -3.50
C ASP A 65 7.54 1.25 -4.99
N ALA A 66 8.52 0.82 -5.78
CA ALA A 66 8.31 0.46 -7.19
C ALA A 66 7.37 -0.75 -7.35
N ARG A 67 7.55 -1.78 -6.53
CA ARG A 67 6.67 -2.96 -6.50
C ARG A 67 5.24 -2.60 -6.10
N PHE A 68 5.08 -1.82 -5.04
CA PHE A 68 3.78 -1.31 -4.62
C PHE A 68 3.10 -0.50 -5.73
N ARG A 69 3.84 0.39 -6.41
CA ARG A 69 3.31 1.16 -7.54
C ARG A 69 2.84 0.26 -8.69
N ALA A 70 3.56 -0.83 -8.96
CA ALA A 70 3.18 -1.79 -9.99
C ALA A 70 1.93 -2.60 -9.60
N ALA A 71 1.83 -2.99 -8.32
CA ALA A 71 0.73 -3.77 -7.76
C ALA A 71 -0.55 -2.96 -7.50
N THR A 72 -0.52 -1.65 -7.72
CA THR A 72 -1.63 -0.74 -7.43
C THR A 72 -2.04 0.12 -8.62
N VAL A 73 -3.23 0.69 -8.54
CA VAL A 73 -3.71 1.77 -9.42
C VAL A 73 -3.88 3.06 -8.62
N PRO A 74 -3.74 4.23 -9.27
CA PRO A 74 -4.08 5.50 -8.63
C PRO A 74 -5.57 5.55 -8.28
N TRP A 75 -5.87 6.17 -7.16
CA TRP A 75 -7.20 6.60 -6.78
C TRP A 75 -7.70 7.64 -7.80
N PRO A 76 -8.87 7.45 -8.44
CA PRO A 76 -9.39 8.38 -9.44
C PRO A 76 -9.54 9.80 -8.89
N GLY A 77 -8.91 10.78 -9.55
CA GLY A 77 -8.94 12.19 -9.15
C GLY A 77 -8.00 12.56 -8.00
N HIS A 78 -7.17 11.63 -7.51
CA HIS A 78 -6.12 11.93 -6.55
C HIS A 78 -4.82 12.30 -7.28
N GLU A 79 -4.23 13.45 -6.96
CA GLU A 79 -2.93 13.86 -7.50
C GLU A 79 -1.78 13.15 -6.76
N GLU A 80 -0.62 12.99 -7.40
CA GLU A 80 0.55 12.46 -6.69
C GLU A 80 1.16 13.54 -5.80
N ASP A 81 1.24 13.28 -4.49
CA ASP A 81 1.77 14.19 -3.48
C ASP A 81 2.90 13.53 -2.65
N VAL A 82 3.30 14.19 -1.53
CA VAL A 82 4.35 13.72 -0.61
C VAL A 82 4.01 12.35 0.00
N ARG A 83 2.73 11.98 0.09
CA ARG A 83 2.24 10.67 0.58
C ARG A 83 1.49 9.92 -0.51
N TRP A 84 2.03 9.94 -1.74
CA TRP A 84 1.44 9.33 -2.94
C TRP A 84 0.93 7.90 -2.75
N TRP A 85 1.51 7.11 -1.82
CA TRP A 85 1.09 5.74 -1.54
C TRP A 85 -0.35 5.66 -1.00
N ARG A 86 -0.82 6.70 -0.31
CA ARG A 86 -2.20 6.79 0.21
C ARG A 86 -3.26 6.93 -0.88
N GLY A 87 -2.89 7.51 -2.02
CA GLY A 87 -3.75 7.64 -3.19
C GLY A 87 -3.74 6.40 -4.08
N ARG A 88 -3.55 5.19 -3.53
CA ARG A 88 -3.39 3.96 -4.31
C ARG A 88 -4.25 2.81 -3.82
N ILE A 89 -4.73 2.01 -4.78
CA ILE A 89 -5.65 0.88 -4.56
C ILE A 89 -5.01 -0.39 -5.11
N PRO A 90 -5.09 -1.55 -4.42
CA PRO A 90 -4.61 -2.83 -4.95
C PRO A 90 -5.20 -3.14 -6.33
N ARG A 91 -4.38 -3.68 -7.24
CA ARG A 91 -4.86 -4.20 -8.53
C ARG A 91 -5.60 -5.51 -8.39
N LEU A 92 -5.34 -6.25 -7.34
CA LEU A 92 -5.94 -7.55 -7.08
C LEU A 92 -6.53 -7.55 -5.68
N LEU A 93 -7.84 -7.77 -5.62
CA LEU A 93 -8.57 -8.00 -4.39
C LEU A 93 -9.07 -9.44 -4.39
N GLU A 94 -8.93 -10.10 -3.25
CA GLU A 94 -9.59 -11.38 -3.01
C GLU A 94 -10.94 -11.11 -2.36
N ALA A 95 -11.98 -11.80 -2.82
CA ALA A 95 -13.33 -11.71 -2.29
C ALA A 95 -13.89 -13.12 -2.13
N GLU A 96 -14.88 -13.27 -1.25
CA GLU A 96 -15.45 -14.58 -0.99
C GLU A 96 -16.22 -15.09 -2.23
N PRO A 97 -16.15 -16.40 -2.54
CA PRO A 97 -16.88 -16.97 -3.66
C PRO A 97 -18.39 -16.69 -3.55
N GLY A 98 -18.98 -16.16 -4.62
CA GLY A 98 -20.42 -15.86 -4.66
C GLY A 98 -20.84 -14.54 -4.01
N GLU A 99 -19.89 -13.78 -3.47
CA GLU A 99 -20.15 -12.48 -2.88
C GLU A 99 -20.65 -11.46 -3.94
N PRO A 100 -21.74 -10.71 -3.65
CA PRO A 100 -22.25 -9.69 -4.56
C PRO A 100 -21.31 -8.47 -4.60
N LEU A 101 -21.17 -7.85 -5.77
CA LEU A 101 -20.43 -6.59 -5.89
C LEU A 101 -21.36 -5.40 -5.87
N SER A 102 -20.96 -4.36 -5.13
CA SER A 102 -21.60 -3.04 -5.16
C SER A 102 -20.73 -2.07 -5.95
N ARG A 103 -21.24 -1.54 -7.06
CA ARG A 103 -20.48 -0.65 -7.97
C ARG A 103 -19.13 -1.26 -8.42
N GLY A 104 -19.07 -2.59 -8.49
CA GLY A 104 -17.88 -3.36 -8.85
C GLY A 104 -16.95 -3.73 -7.68
N TRP A 105 -17.22 -3.27 -6.46
CA TRP A 105 -16.41 -3.57 -5.27
C TRP A 105 -16.96 -4.75 -4.47
N PRO A 106 -16.07 -5.58 -3.87
CA PRO A 106 -16.46 -6.53 -2.83
C PRO A 106 -16.82 -5.80 -1.53
N HIS A 107 -17.41 -6.51 -0.58
CA HIS A 107 -17.80 -5.99 0.73
C HIS A 107 -16.59 -5.40 1.46
N GLY A 108 -16.82 -4.26 2.10
CA GLY A 108 -15.80 -3.50 2.81
C GLY A 108 -14.86 -2.71 1.88
N TRP A 109 -14.98 -2.87 0.57
CA TRP A 109 -14.46 -1.94 -0.44
C TRP A 109 -15.58 -1.11 -1.09
N ASP A 110 -16.84 -1.50 -0.90
CA ASP A 110 -18.03 -0.83 -1.42
C ASP A 110 -18.27 0.58 -0.86
N MET A 111 -17.57 0.93 0.22
CA MET A 111 -17.51 2.29 0.79
C MET A 111 -16.74 3.29 -0.09
N MET A 112 -16.04 2.83 -1.13
CA MET A 112 -15.27 3.71 -2.00
C MET A 112 -16.19 4.72 -2.74
N PRO A 113 -15.82 6.02 -2.79
CA PRO A 113 -16.71 7.05 -3.31
C PRO A 113 -16.95 6.98 -4.83
N PHE A 114 -16.19 6.16 -5.57
CA PHE A 114 -16.24 5.98 -7.02
C PHE A 114 -16.46 4.50 -7.39
N PRO A 115 -16.94 4.21 -8.62
CA PRO A 115 -17.01 2.83 -9.12
C PRO A 115 -15.61 2.20 -9.19
N ARG A 116 -15.52 0.87 -9.08
CA ARG A 116 -14.23 0.17 -9.16
C ARG A 116 -13.49 0.51 -10.46
N PRO A 117 -12.25 1.02 -10.40
CA PRO A 117 -11.44 1.28 -11.61
C PRO A 117 -11.19 0.01 -12.40
N ASP A 118 -11.14 0.10 -13.74
CA ASP A 118 -10.91 -1.05 -14.63
C ASP A 118 -9.59 -1.80 -14.36
N GLY A 119 -8.61 -1.11 -13.80
CA GLY A 119 -7.32 -1.69 -13.43
C GLY A 119 -7.34 -2.52 -12.14
N VAL A 120 -8.47 -2.59 -11.43
CA VAL A 120 -8.67 -3.43 -10.24
C VAL A 120 -9.47 -4.67 -10.61
N ARG A 121 -8.91 -5.84 -10.32
CA ARG A 121 -9.52 -7.16 -10.47
C ARG A 121 -9.97 -7.67 -9.10
N VAL A 122 -11.01 -8.48 -9.13
CA VAL A 122 -11.54 -9.16 -7.94
C VAL A 122 -11.53 -10.65 -8.28
N GLU A 123 -10.70 -11.41 -7.58
CA GLU A 123 -10.68 -12.86 -7.65
C GLU A 123 -11.67 -13.44 -6.63
N ARG A 124 -12.36 -14.51 -7.03
CA ARG A 124 -13.45 -15.16 -6.31
C ARG A 124 -13.38 -16.67 -6.51
#